data_AF-A0A1J3INT2-F1
#
_entry.id   AF-A0A1J3INT2-F1
#
_cell.length_a   1.000
_cell.length_b   1.000
_cell.length_c   1.000
_cell.angle_alpha   90.00
_cell.angle_beta   90.00
_cell.angle_gamma   90.00
#
_symmetry.space_group_name_H-M   'P 1'
#
loop_
_entity.id
_entity.type
_entity.pdbx_description
1 polymer ?
#
loop_
_entity_poly.entity_id
_entity_poly.type
_entity_poly.pdbx_seq_one_letter_code
_entity_poly.pdbx_strand_id
1 'polypeptide(L)'
;GESSMIAAERLLLASALEDPSNQRFVLLSDSCVPLYDFGYIYRYLMTSPKSFVDSFLDTKDKRYTMKMFPVIPKEKWRKGSQWISLIRSHAEVIVNDDTVFPVFQKFCKRSLPLDTRKKWLYLKHRRHNCIPDEHYVQTLLIMRGLESEMERRTVTYTTWNLPAKKAEAKSWHPLTFTSENSGPEEIEEIKRINHVYYESEYRTEWCRANSKPVPCFLFARKFTRGAAMRLLSEGLVESSTDTTTTF
;
A
#
# COMPACT_ATOMS: atom_id res chain seq x y z
N GLY A 1 9.80 -5.61 -4.38
CA GLY A 1 9.93 -4.75 -5.56
C GLY A 1 10.81 -5.21 -6.69
N GLU A 2 10.60 -6.43 -7.18
CA GLU A 2 10.86 -6.75 -8.59
C GLU A 2 9.50 -6.85 -9.30
N SER A 3 9.49 -6.77 -10.63
CA SER A 3 8.24 -6.83 -11.40
C SER A 3 7.49 -8.16 -11.29
N SER A 4 8.17 -9.22 -10.83
CA SER A 4 7.54 -10.51 -10.48
C SER A 4 6.51 -10.37 -9.35
N MET A 5 6.66 -9.40 -8.44
CA MET A 5 5.67 -9.14 -7.39
C MET A 5 4.32 -8.71 -7.99
N ILE A 6 4.34 -7.74 -8.91
CA ILE A 6 3.13 -7.31 -9.63
C ILE A 6 2.55 -8.47 -10.44
N ALA A 7 3.40 -9.28 -11.09
CA ALA A 7 2.92 -10.44 -11.84
C ALA A 7 2.11 -11.38 -10.93
N ALA A 8 2.61 -11.66 -9.73
CA ALA A 8 1.93 -12.48 -8.74
C ALA A 8 0.62 -11.83 -8.26
N GLU A 9 0.64 -10.53 -7.93
CA GLU A 9 -0.57 -9.78 -7.52
C GLU A 9 -1.66 -9.80 -8.59
N ARG A 10 -1.29 -9.64 -9.87
CA ARG A 10 -2.23 -9.72 -10.99
C ARG A 10 -2.83 -11.11 -11.14
N LEU A 11 -2.05 -12.18 -10.93
CA LEU A 11 -2.57 -13.54 -10.95
C LEU A 11 -3.53 -13.81 -9.78
N LEU A 12 -3.23 -13.29 -8.58
CA LEU A 12 -4.13 -13.37 -7.43
C LEU A 12 -5.46 -12.65 -7.71
N LEU A 13 -5.40 -11.45 -8.28
CA LEU A 13 -6.61 -10.71 -8.68
C LEU A 13 -7.40 -11.44 -9.77
N ALA A 14 -6.72 -11.99 -10.79
CA ALA A 14 -7.37 -12.72 -11.87
C ALA A 14 -8.15 -13.93 -11.33
N SER A 15 -7.51 -14.73 -10.48
CA SER A 15 -8.14 -15.88 -9.84
C SER A 15 -9.32 -15.47 -8.94
N ALA A 16 -9.17 -14.40 -8.16
CA ALA A 16 -10.26 -13.91 -7.32
C ALA A 16 -11.44 -13.34 -8.14
N LEU A 17 -11.18 -12.79 -9.34
CA LEU A 17 -12.21 -12.27 -10.23
C LEU A 17 -13.06 -13.35 -10.90
N GLU A 18 -12.60 -14.61 -10.95
CA GLU A 18 -13.37 -15.74 -11.47
C GLU A 18 -14.69 -15.92 -10.72
N ASP A 19 -14.73 -15.60 -9.42
CA ASP A 19 -15.95 -15.56 -8.65
C ASP A 19 -16.68 -14.21 -8.86
N PRO A 20 -17.89 -14.17 -9.44
CA PRO A 20 -18.65 -12.95 -9.64
C PRO A 20 -19.15 -12.35 -8.32
N SER A 21 -19.19 -13.09 -7.22
CA SER A 21 -19.57 -12.59 -5.90
C SER A 21 -18.47 -11.73 -5.25
N ASN A 22 -17.22 -11.84 -5.70
CA ASN A 22 -16.12 -11.01 -5.23
C ASN A 22 -16.25 -9.57 -5.77
N GLN A 23 -16.71 -8.67 -4.90
CA GLN A 23 -16.89 -7.24 -5.22
C GLN A 23 -15.78 -6.35 -4.66
N ARG A 24 -14.98 -6.88 -3.71
CA ARG A 24 -13.89 -6.16 -3.06
C ARG A 24 -12.64 -7.02 -2.95
N PHE A 25 -11.50 -6.42 -3.23
CA PHE A 25 -10.20 -7.08 -3.25
C PHE A 25 -9.25 -6.35 -2.31
N VAL A 26 -8.67 -7.04 -1.34
CA VAL A 26 -7.73 -6.44 -0.37
C VAL A 26 -6.44 -7.24 -0.39
N LEU A 27 -5.32 -6.55 -0.65
CA LEU A 27 -4.01 -7.19 -0.60
C LEU A 27 -3.48 -7.19 0.83
N LEU A 28 -3.11 -8.37 1.35
CA LEU A 28 -2.55 -8.57 2.69
C LEU A 28 -1.33 -9.51 2.62
N SER A 29 -0.58 -9.57 3.71
CA SER A 29 0.55 -10.50 3.89
C SER A 29 0.44 -11.23 5.22
N ASP A 30 1.28 -12.25 5.39
CA ASP A 30 1.47 -13.04 6.62
C ASP A 30 1.79 -12.22 7.89
N SER A 31 2.11 -10.95 7.71
CA SER A 31 2.55 -10.03 8.76
C SER A 31 1.65 -8.80 8.88
N CYS A 32 0.47 -8.86 8.27
CA CYS A 32 -0.64 -7.95 8.51
C CYS A 32 -1.51 -8.48 9.65
N VAL A 33 -2.07 -7.57 10.46
CA VAL A 33 -3.11 -7.87 11.45
C VAL A 33 -4.31 -6.95 11.24
N PRO A 34 -5.55 -7.43 11.44
CA PRO A 34 -6.72 -6.56 11.48
C PRO A 34 -6.67 -5.66 12.74
N LEU A 35 -7.17 -4.43 12.61
CA LEU A 35 -7.31 -3.49 13.73
C LEU A 35 -8.73 -3.48 14.31
N TYR A 36 -9.69 -4.03 13.58
CA TYR A 36 -11.10 -4.14 13.96
C TYR A 36 -11.63 -5.54 13.62
N ASP A 37 -12.80 -5.88 14.14
CA ASP A 37 -13.47 -7.13 13.78
C ASP A 37 -13.85 -7.18 12.29
N PHE A 38 -14.07 -8.40 11.80
CA PHE A 38 -14.41 -8.63 10.39
C PHE A 38 -15.69 -7.90 9.98
N GLY A 39 -16.71 -7.83 10.83
CA GLY A 39 -17.98 -7.18 10.52
C GLY A 39 -17.82 -5.68 10.33
N TYR A 40 -17.02 -5.02 11.16
CA TYR A 40 -16.65 -3.61 10.97
C TYR A 40 -15.87 -3.40 9.66
N ILE A 41 -14.81 -4.18 9.43
CA ILE A 41 -13.98 -4.07 8.22
C ILE A 41 -14.81 -4.29 6.96
N TYR A 42 -15.65 -5.32 6.95
CA TYR A 42 -16.55 -5.64 5.85
C TYR A 42 -17.50 -4.48 5.57
N ARG A 43 -18.23 -3.97 6.58
CA ARG A 43 -19.14 -2.82 6.43
C ARG A 43 -18.41 -1.60 5.89
N TYR A 44 -17.23 -1.28 6.45
CA TYR A 44 -16.42 -0.13 6.00
C TYR A 44 -16.08 -0.23 4.51
N LEU A 45 -15.54 -1.38 4.08
CA LEU A 45 -15.07 -1.55 2.71
C LEU A 45 -16.20 -1.68 1.69
N MET A 46 -17.29 -2.38 2.06
CA MET A 46 -18.42 -2.63 1.17
C MET A 46 -19.33 -1.41 0.99
N THR A 47 -19.39 -0.53 1.98
CA THR A 47 -20.18 0.72 1.89
C THR A 47 -19.46 1.80 1.07
N SER A 48 -18.13 1.73 0.95
CA SER A 48 -17.36 2.67 0.14
C SER A 48 -17.47 2.32 -1.35
N PRO A 49 -17.92 3.26 -2.22
CA PRO A 49 -17.91 3.03 -3.66
C PRO A 49 -16.50 3.17 -4.29
N LYS A 50 -15.48 3.53 -3.49
CA LYS A 50 -14.14 3.88 -3.97
C LYS A 50 -13.09 2.83 -3.63
N SER A 51 -12.06 2.76 -4.47
CA SER A 51 -10.81 2.05 -4.12
C SER A 51 -9.99 2.85 -3.10
N PHE A 52 -9.27 2.19 -2.21
CA PHE A 52 -8.27 2.80 -1.32
C PHE A 52 -6.88 2.46 -1.85
N VAL A 53 -6.31 3.41 -2.58
CA VAL A 53 -5.02 3.27 -3.24
C VAL A 53 -4.20 4.49 -2.85
N ASP A 54 -3.20 4.26 -2.00
CA ASP A 54 -2.24 5.30 -1.65
C ASP A 54 -1.54 5.80 -2.92
N SER A 55 -1.57 7.11 -3.18
CA SER A 55 -1.10 7.69 -4.44
C SER A 55 -0.72 9.16 -4.26
N PHE A 56 0.52 9.51 -4.60
CA PHE A 56 1.05 10.87 -4.54
C PHE A 56 2.20 11.07 -5.55
N LEU A 57 2.55 12.34 -5.81
CA LEU A 57 3.68 12.70 -6.66
C LEU A 57 5.04 12.29 -6.05
N ASP A 58 5.87 11.64 -6.86
CA ASP A 58 7.23 11.26 -6.47
C ASP A 58 8.23 12.41 -6.74
N THR A 59 8.27 13.40 -5.84
CA THR A 59 9.09 14.62 -6.04
C THR A 59 10.54 14.47 -5.57
N LYS A 60 10.78 13.58 -4.60
CA LYS A 60 12.10 13.39 -3.96
C LYS A 60 12.92 12.26 -4.59
N ASP A 61 12.29 11.33 -5.29
CA ASP A 61 12.95 10.11 -5.77
C ASP A 61 13.20 10.14 -7.29
N LYS A 62 14.37 9.64 -7.70
CA LYS A 62 14.82 9.61 -9.11
C LYS A 62 14.50 8.25 -9.76
N ARG A 63 13.41 7.61 -9.34
CA ARG A 63 13.00 6.25 -9.79
C ARG A 63 12.48 6.24 -11.22
N TYR A 64 11.81 7.31 -11.64
CA TYR A 64 11.32 7.45 -13.01
C TYR A 64 12.48 7.57 -14.01
N THR A 65 12.36 6.88 -15.15
CA THR A 65 13.33 6.93 -16.25
C THR A 65 12.64 7.36 -17.55
N MET A 66 13.29 8.23 -18.32
CA MET A 66 12.77 8.70 -19.62
C MET A 66 12.53 7.59 -20.63
N LYS A 67 13.09 6.38 -20.42
CA LYS A 67 12.82 5.21 -21.26
C LYS A 67 11.37 4.70 -21.19
N MET A 68 10.62 5.10 -20.16
CA MET A 68 9.21 4.77 -20.02
C MET A 68 8.30 5.69 -20.85
N PHE A 69 8.81 6.86 -21.24
CA PHE A 69 8.12 7.77 -22.17
C PHE A 69 8.19 7.20 -23.60
N PRO A 70 7.12 7.33 -24.42
CA PRO A 70 5.87 8.05 -24.17
C PRO A 70 4.79 7.24 -23.46
N VAL A 71 4.98 5.93 -23.26
CA VAL A 71 3.91 5.03 -22.77
C VAL A 71 3.45 5.42 -21.37
N ILE A 72 4.39 5.69 -20.46
CA ILE A 72 4.09 6.23 -19.12
C ILE A 72 4.64 7.65 -19.07
N PRO A 73 3.80 8.68 -19.21
CA PRO A 73 4.23 10.07 -19.05
C PRO A 73 4.66 10.36 -17.60
N LYS A 74 5.63 11.26 -17.42
CA LYS A 74 6.19 11.56 -16.09
C LYS A 74 5.14 12.17 -15.16
N GLU A 75 4.24 12.98 -15.70
CA GLU A 75 3.12 13.62 -15.00
C GLU A 75 2.06 12.63 -14.54
N LYS A 76 2.02 11.42 -15.10
CA LYS A 76 1.14 10.32 -14.68
C LYS A 76 1.83 9.36 -13.71
N TRP A 77 3.15 9.44 -13.57
CA TRP A 77 3.90 8.65 -12.59
C TRP A 77 3.45 8.97 -11.17
N ARG A 78 3.08 7.94 -10.42
CA ARG A 78 2.68 8.05 -9.01
C ARG A 78 3.46 7.08 -8.16
N LYS A 79 3.61 7.44 -6.88
CA LYS A 79 4.14 6.59 -5.82
C LYS A 79 3.04 6.31 -4.80
N GLY A 80 3.11 5.17 -4.15
CA GLY A 80 2.27 4.84 -3.01
C GLY A 80 2.60 3.50 -2.38
N SER A 81 1.85 3.15 -1.35
CA SER A 81 1.85 1.82 -0.74
C SER A 81 1.44 0.73 -1.72
N GLN A 82 2.14 -0.42 -1.66
CA GLN A 82 1.72 -1.67 -2.33
C GLN A 82 0.37 -2.18 -1.80
N TRP A 83 0.03 -1.87 -0.54
CA TRP A 83 -1.16 -2.40 0.14
C TRP A 83 -2.40 -1.64 -0.30
N ILE A 84 -3.18 -2.26 -1.17
CA ILE A 84 -4.36 -1.67 -1.81
C ILE A 84 -5.65 -2.38 -1.40
N SER A 85 -6.76 -1.65 -1.52
CA SER A 85 -8.10 -2.20 -1.48
C SER A 85 -8.87 -1.69 -2.70
N LEU A 86 -9.42 -2.58 -3.52
CA LEU A 86 -9.99 -2.25 -4.82
C LEU A 86 -11.47 -2.63 -4.91
N ILE A 87 -12.26 -1.77 -5.57
CA ILE A 87 -13.53 -2.22 -6.18
C ILE A 87 -13.25 -3.16 -7.34
N ARG A 88 -14.22 -4.01 -7.68
CA ARG A 88 -14.11 -4.99 -8.76
C ARG A 88 -13.67 -4.40 -10.10
N SER A 89 -14.26 -3.29 -10.53
CA SER A 89 -13.92 -2.67 -11.82
C SER A 89 -12.44 -2.25 -11.90
N HIS A 90 -11.83 -1.82 -10.79
CA HIS A 90 -10.41 -1.47 -10.76
C HIS A 90 -9.51 -2.71 -10.76
N ALA A 91 -9.94 -3.80 -10.12
CA ALA A 91 -9.23 -5.08 -10.21
C ALA A 91 -9.22 -5.62 -11.66
N GLU A 92 -10.34 -5.51 -12.38
CA GLU A 92 -10.45 -5.88 -13.79
C GLU A 92 -9.50 -5.03 -14.67
N VAL A 93 -9.41 -3.73 -14.42
CA VAL A 93 -8.45 -2.83 -15.10
C VAL A 93 -6.99 -3.29 -14.90
N ILE A 94 -6.64 -3.71 -13.68
CA ILE A 94 -5.28 -4.17 -13.36
C ILE A 94 -4.96 -5.49 -14.06
N VAL A 95 -5.89 -6.45 -14.04
CA VAL A 95 -5.69 -7.78 -14.65
C VAL A 95 -5.61 -7.68 -16.17
N ASN A 96 -6.40 -6.79 -16.77
CA ASN A 96 -6.46 -6.59 -18.22
C ASN A 96 -5.41 -5.61 -18.77
N ASP A 97 -4.51 -5.08 -17.94
CA ASP A 97 -3.50 -4.14 -18.41
C ASP A 97 -2.39 -4.83 -19.22
N ASP A 98 -2.25 -4.43 -20.48
CA ASP A 98 -1.24 -4.87 -21.43
C ASP A 98 -0.29 -3.72 -21.85
N THR A 99 -0.43 -2.55 -21.21
CA THR A 99 0.28 -1.31 -21.59
C THR A 99 1.32 -0.89 -20.57
N VAL A 100 0.92 -0.73 -19.30
CA VAL A 100 1.76 -0.15 -18.25
C VAL A 100 2.67 -1.22 -17.66
N PHE A 101 2.14 -2.40 -17.35
CA PHE A 101 2.91 -3.48 -16.73
C PHE A 101 4.13 -3.93 -17.56
N PRO A 102 4.05 -4.13 -18.89
CA PRO A 102 5.22 -4.48 -19.69
C PRO A 102 6.34 -3.44 -19.64
N VAL A 103 5.98 -2.15 -19.52
CA VAL A 103 6.96 -1.05 -19.37
C VAL A 103 7.69 -1.17 -18.03
N PHE A 104 6.97 -1.45 -16.94
CA PHE A 104 7.58 -1.75 -15.64
C PHE A 104 8.47 -2.99 -15.71
N GLN A 105 8.02 -4.08 -16.33
CA GLN A 105 8.85 -5.29 -16.49
C GLN A 105 10.15 -5.02 -17.27
N LYS A 106 10.07 -4.18 -18.30
CA LYS A 106 11.22 -3.87 -19.16
C LYS A 106 12.21 -2.94 -18.49
N PHE A 107 11.76 -1.88 -17.83
CA PHE A 107 12.61 -0.79 -17.38
C PHE A 107 12.84 -0.72 -15.87
N CYS A 108 11.96 -1.28 -15.05
CA CYS A 108 12.14 -1.35 -13.61
C CYS A 108 12.81 -2.66 -13.21
N LYS A 109 14.14 -2.69 -13.36
CA LYS A 109 14.96 -3.82 -12.93
C LYS A 109 15.73 -3.43 -11.68
N ARG A 110 15.56 -4.20 -10.60
CA ARG A 110 16.27 -3.98 -9.35
C ARG A 110 17.78 -4.06 -9.59
N SER A 111 18.49 -2.97 -9.28
CA SER A 111 19.94 -2.97 -9.27
C SER A 111 20.37 -3.35 -7.85
N LEU A 112 20.68 -4.63 -7.64
CA LEU A 112 21.26 -5.06 -6.36
C LEU A 112 22.55 -4.27 -6.09
N PRO A 113 22.85 -3.90 -4.82
CA PRO A 113 24.19 -3.49 -4.47
C PRO A 113 25.09 -4.72 -4.62
N LEU A 114 25.74 -4.85 -5.77
CA LEU A 114 26.81 -5.80 -5.97
C LEU A 114 28.00 -5.38 -5.13
N ASP A 115 28.71 -6.40 -4.62
CA ASP A 115 30.08 -6.39 -4.11
C ASP A 115 30.88 -5.13 -4.50
N THR A 116 31.51 -4.47 -3.53
CA THR A 116 32.19 -3.17 -3.67
C THR A 116 33.21 -3.14 -4.81
N ARG A 117 33.69 -4.30 -5.25
CA ARG A 117 34.59 -4.49 -6.41
C ARG A 117 33.94 -4.26 -7.79
N LYS A 118 32.61 -4.30 -7.92
CA LYS A 118 31.87 -4.14 -9.19
C LYS A 118 31.15 -2.77 -9.31
N LYS A 119 31.49 -1.81 -8.44
CA LYS A 119 30.93 -0.44 -8.43
C LYS A 119 31.07 0.29 -9.77
N TRP A 120 32.15 0.05 -10.52
CA TRP A 120 32.37 0.65 -11.85
C TRP A 120 31.32 0.19 -12.89
N LEU A 121 30.83 -1.05 -12.80
CA LEU A 121 29.80 -1.58 -13.69
C LEU A 121 28.42 -0.91 -13.45
N TYR A 122 28.15 -0.50 -12.21
CA TYR A 122 26.95 0.26 -11.82
C TYR A 122 26.99 1.70 -12.37
N LEU A 123 28.13 2.38 -12.28
CA LEU A 123 28.32 3.71 -12.88
C LEU A 123 28.15 3.68 -14.40
N LYS A 124 28.59 2.60 -15.07
CA LYS A 124 28.47 2.44 -16.52
C LYS A 124 27.03 2.25 -17.01
N HIS A 125 26.12 1.73 -16.17
CA HIS A 125 24.76 1.36 -16.60
C HIS A 125 23.62 2.23 -16.06
N ARG A 126 23.87 3.24 -15.21
CA ARG A 126 22.85 4.16 -14.64
C ARG A 126 21.51 3.46 -14.36
N ARG A 127 21.56 2.29 -13.69
CA ARG A 127 20.35 1.53 -13.42
C ARG A 127 19.54 2.29 -12.37
N HIS A 128 18.40 2.81 -12.79
CA HIS A 128 17.46 3.49 -11.90
C HIS A 128 16.78 2.46 -11.00
N ASN A 129 16.80 2.70 -9.70
CA ASN A 129 16.08 1.89 -8.72
C ASN A 129 14.59 2.23 -8.79
N CYS A 130 13.90 1.72 -9.80
CA CYS A 130 12.44 1.70 -9.83
C CYS A 130 11.93 0.53 -8.97
N ILE A 131 10.92 0.77 -8.14
CA ILE A 131 10.29 -0.20 -7.23
C ILE A 131 8.87 -0.44 -7.75
N PRO A 132 8.62 -1.45 -8.60
CA PRO A 132 7.37 -1.55 -9.35
C PRO A 132 6.10 -1.61 -8.49
N ASP A 133 6.14 -2.40 -7.41
CA ASP A 133 5.06 -2.64 -6.44
C ASP A 133 4.61 -1.37 -5.70
N GLU A 134 5.44 -0.32 -5.62
CA GLU A 134 5.10 0.97 -5.00
C GLU A 134 4.62 2.03 -6.01
N HIS A 135 4.47 1.67 -7.29
CA HIS A 135 4.22 2.65 -8.35
C HIS A 135 3.21 2.20 -9.41
N TYR A 136 3.15 0.90 -9.70
CA TYR A 136 2.42 0.37 -10.84
C TYR A 136 0.92 0.63 -10.78
N VAL A 137 0.26 0.20 -9.71
CA VAL A 137 -1.21 0.29 -9.60
C VAL A 137 -1.67 1.75 -9.61
N GLN A 138 -1.00 2.60 -8.83
CA GLN A 138 -1.27 4.03 -8.78
C GLN A 138 -1.14 4.66 -10.16
N THR A 139 -0.02 4.40 -10.84
CA THR A 139 0.26 4.96 -12.17
C THR A 139 -0.75 4.49 -13.20
N LEU A 140 -1.10 3.20 -13.20
CA LEU A 140 -2.10 2.64 -14.11
C LEU A 140 -3.47 3.30 -13.93
N LEU A 141 -3.96 3.40 -12.69
CA LEU A 141 -5.30 3.97 -12.43
C LEU A 141 -5.34 5.47 -12.77
N ILE A 142 -4.27 6.23 -12.51
CA ILE A 142 -4.16 7.64 -12.93
C ILE A 142 -4.08 7.80 -14.45
N MET A 143 -3.41 6.87 -15.15
CA MET A 143 -3.38 6.85 -16.63
C MET A 143 -4.75 6.52 -17.23
N ARG A 144 -5.55 5.69 -16.55
CA ARG A 144 -6.92 5.34 -16.95
C ARG A 144 -7.95 6.40 -16.57
N GLY A 145 -7.56 7.48 -15.89
CA GLY A 145 -8.46 8.57 -15.49
C GLY A 145 -9.36 8.23 -14.30
N LEU A 146 -9.01 7.21 -13.52
CA LEU A 146 -9.86 6.68 -12.43
C LEU A 146 -9.58 7.36 -11.07
N GLU A 147 -8.89 8.50 -11.05
CA GLU A 147 -8.47 9.18 -9.82
C GLU A 147 -9.66 9.57 -8.92
N SER A 148 -10.78 9.99 -9.50
CA SER A 148 -12.00 10.39 -8.78
C SER A 148 -12.72 9.21 -8.11
N GLU A 149 -12.47 7.99 -8.58
CA GLU A 149 -13.01 6.73 -8.03
C GLU A 149 -12.12 6.14 -6.93
N MET A 150 -11.07 6.85 -6.53
CA MET A 150 -10.15 6.43 -5.48
C MET A 150 -10.16 7.41 -4.31
N GLU A 151 -10.01 6.84 -3.12
CA GLU A 151 -9.42 7.54 -1.98
C GLU A 151 -7.90 7.38 -2.11
N ARG A 152 -7.18 8.51 -2.21
CA ARG A 152 -5.71 8.53 -2.42
C ARG A 152 -4.95 8.30 -1.13
N ARG A 153 -5.28 7.19 -0.47
CA ARG A 153 -4.70 6.66 0.78
C ARG A 153 -4.92 5.15 0.85
N THR A 154 -4.08 4.46 1.61
CA THR A 154 -4.28 3.03 1.94
C THR A 154 -5.09 2.88 3.24
N VAL A 155 -5.69 1.70 3.41
CA VAL A 155 -6.30 1.25 4.68
C VAL A 155 -5.35 0.37 5.50
N THR A 156 -4.08 0.22 5.08
CA THR A 156 -3.09 -0.59 5.80
C THR A 156 -1.99 0.31 6.37
N TYR A 157 -1.91 0.39 7.69
CA TYR A 157 -0.90 1.15 8.40
C TYR A 157 0.49 0.52 8.27
N THR A 158 1.49 1.35 7.98
CA THR A 158 2.92 1.03 8.07
C THR A 158 3.64 2.17 8.74
N THR A 159 4.58 1.87 9.64
CA THR A 159 5.46 2.90 10.21
C THR A 159 6.91 2.70 9.79
N TRP A 160 7.59 3.81 9.52
CA TRP A 160 9.02 3.87 9.25
C TRP A 160 9.78 4.54 10.39
N ASN A 161 9.07 4.92 11.46
CA ASN A 161 9.66 5.53 12.64
C ASN A 161 10.41 4.45 13.42
N LEU A 162 11.73 4.40 13.23
CA LEU A 162 12.60 3.54 14.01
C LEU A 162 12.73 4.14 15.42
N PRO A 163 12.64 3.34 16.50
CA PRO A 163 13.07 3.80 17.82
C PRO A 163 14.50 4.35 17.73
N ALA A 164 14.80 5.44 18.44
CA ALA A 164 16.09 6.15 18.35
C ALA A 164 17.33 5.25 18.47
N LYS A 165 17.23 4.11 19.18
CA LYS A 165 18.30 3.11 19.33
C LYS A 165 18.57 2.22 18.11
N LYS A 166 17.74 2.27 17.06
CA LYS A 166 17.90 1.52 15.79
C LYS A 166 17.95 2.40 14.55
N ALA A 167 18.00 3.73 14.74
CA ALA A 167 18.00 4.73 13.66
C ALA A 167 19.24 4.66 12.74
N GLU A 168 20.24 3.84 13.05
CA GLU A 168 21.45 3.67 12.23
C GLU A 168 21.28 2.69 11.05
N ALA A 169 20.18 1.94 10.98
CA ALA A 169 19.91 1.09 9.82
C ALA A 169 19.06 1.84 8.78
N LYS A 170 19.65 2.21 7.64
CA LYS A 170 18.93 2.50 6.39
C LYS A 170 18.15 1.26 5.94
N SER A 171 17.02 0.99 6.59
CA SER A 171 16.14 -0.13 6.26
C SER A 171 15.27 0.23 5.06
N TRP A 172 15.28 -0.64 4.05
CA TRP A 172 14.36 -0.57 2.90
C TRP A 172 12.96 -1.10 3.23
N HIS A 173 12.72 -1.41 4.51
CA HIS A 173 11.48 -2.00 5.00
C HIS A 173 10.96 -1.23 6.23
N PRO A 174 9.62 -1.15 6.39
CA PRO A 174 9.01 -0.52 7.56
C PRO A 174 9.39 -1.26 8.85
N LEU A 175 9.16 -0.61 9.99
CA LEU A 175 9.34 -1.20 11.31
C LEU A 175 8.57 -2.52 11.42
N THR A 176 9.20 -3.50 12.07
CA THR A 176 8.52 -4.73 12.47
C THR A 176 8.16 -4.67 13.95
N PHE A 177 6.87 -4.72 14.24
CA PHE A 177 6.29 -4.80 15.57
C PHE A 177 6.57 -6.16 16.22
N THR A 178 7.19 -6.13 17.39
CA THR A 178 7.44 -7.26 18.30
C THR A 178 6.43 -7.21 19.45
N SER A 179 6.36 -8.26 20.26
CA SER A 179 5.43 -8.31 21.40
C SER A 179 5.64 -7.17 22.41
N GLU A 180 6.82 -6.55 22.42
CA GLU A 180 7.20 -5.44 23.30
C GLU A 180 6.65 -4.08 22.85
N ASN A 181 6.35 -3.89 21.56
CA ASN A 181 5.92 -2.60 20.99
C ASN A 181 4.60 -2.72 20.22
N SER A 182 3.78 -3.71 20.56
CA SER A 182 2.45 -3.97 19.99
C SER A 182 1.42 -4.21 21.10
N GLY A 183 1.55 -3.47 22.19
CA GLY A 183 0.56 -3.50 23.26
C GLY A 183 -0.75 -2.80 22.86
N PRO A 184 -1.75 -2.83 23.76
CA PRO A 184 -3.04 -2.18 23.52
C PRO A 184 -2.91 -0.68 23.24
N GLU A 185 -2.01 0.01 23.94
CA GLU A 185 -1.79 1.45 23.79
C GLU A 185 -1.29 1.80 22.38
N GLU A 186 -0.31 1.06 21.85
CA GLU A 186 0.19 1.28 20.48
C GLU A 186 -0.89 1.01 19.43
N ILE A 187 -1.72 -0.02 19.62
CA ILE A 187 -2.84 -0.30 18.72
C ILE A 187 -3.88 0.83 18.75
N GLU A 188 -4.22 1.34 19.93
CA GLU A 188 -5.16 2.46 20.08
C GLU A 188 -4.60 3.76 19.49
N GLU A 189 -3.28 4.00 19.57
CA GLU A 189 -2.65 5.13 18.88
C GLU A 189 -2.79 5.03 17.35
N ILE A 190 -2.60 3.85 16.78
CA ILE A 190 -2.80 3.62 15.34
C ILE A 190 -4.27 3.88 14.97
N LYS A 191 -5.22 3.40 15.78
CA LYS A 191 -6.67 3.59 15.54
C LYS A 191 -7.09 5.06 15.63
N ARG A 192 -6.43 5.88 16.45
CA ARG A 192 -6.71 7.33 16.60
C ARG A 192 -6.29 8.17 15.39
N ILE A 193 -5.51 7.62 14.46
CA ILE A 193 -5.09 8.36 13.27
C ILE A 193 -6.31 8.66 12.38
N ASN A 194 -6.57 9.95 12.16
CA ASN A 194 -7.73 10.45 11.42
C ASN A 194 -7.36 11.20 10.12
N HIS A 195 -6.06 11.32 9.81
CA HIS A 195 -5.59 11.87 8.54
C HIS A 195 -4.23 11.30 8.14
N VAL A 196 -3.89 11.45 6.85
CA VAL A 196 -2.56 11.15 6.29
C VAL A 196 -2.04 12.41 5.59
N TYR A 197 -0.80 12.79 5.87
CA TYR A 197 -0.16 13.95 5.25
C TYR A 197 0.84 13.54 4.16
N TYR A 198 0.67 14.08 2.96
CA TYR A 198 1.49 13.86 1.78
C TYR A 198 2.36 15.09 1.51
N GLU A 199 3.59 15.05 2.04
CA GLU A 199 4.54 16.16 1.97
C GLU A 199 4.85 16.60 0.53
N SER A 200 4.93 15.67 -0.41
CA SER A 200 5.25 15.94 -1.81
C SER A 200 4.20 16.80 -2.53
N GLU A 201 2.99 16.85 -2.00
CA GLU A 201 1.84 17.54 -2.58
C GLU A 201 1.28 18.62 -1.63
N TYR A 202 1.88 18.79 -0.44
CA TYR A 202 1.34 19.61 0.64
C TYR A 202 -0.16 19.32 0.90
N ARG A 203 -0.53 18.05 0.84
CA ARG A 203 -1.92 17.58 0.88
C ARG A 203 -2.18 16.77 2.15
N THR A 204 -3.29 17.07 2.81
CA THR A 204 -3.80 16.25 3.92
C THR A 204 -5.05 15.51 3.47
N GLU A 205 -5.01 14.18 3.55
CA GLU A 205 -6.18 13.33 3.35
C GLU A 205 -6.82 13.04 4.70
N TRP A 206 -7.96 13.68 4.95
CA TRP A 206 -8.78 13.42 6.13
C TRP A 206 -9.64 12.18 5.89
N CYS A 207 -9.56 11.20 6.79
CA CYS A 207 -10.28 9.95 6.65
C CYS A 207 -11.75 10.16 7.01
N ARG A 208 -12.57 10.31 5.97
CA ARG A 208 -14.00 10.58 6.09
C ARG A 208 -14.79 9.70 5.13
N ALA A 209 -15.97 9.29 5.56
CA ALA A 209 -16.99 8.68 4.71
C ALA A 209 -18.26 9.52 4.82
N ASN A 210 -18.77 10.05 3.70
CA ASN A 210 -19.92 10.95 3.67
C ASN A 210 -19.81 12.11 4.69
N SER A 211 -18.64 12.76 4.70
CA SER A 211 -18.28 13.84 5.64
C SER A 211 -18.17 13.47 7.13
N LYS A 212 -18.49 12.22 7.51
CA LYS A 212 -18.30 11.72 8.88
C LYS A 212 -16.87 11.20 9.07
N PRO A 213 -16.21 11.48 10.20
CA PRO A 213 -14.92 10.89 10.52
C PRO A 213 -15.00 9.36 10.56
N VAL A 214 -14.03 8.70 9.96
CA VAL A 214 -13.86 7.23 10.01
C VAL A 214 -12.38 6.91 10.24
N PRO A 215 -12.04 5.73 10.78
CA PRO A 215 -10.64 5.31 10.91
C PRO A 215 -9.90 5.35 9.56
N CYS A 216 -8.64 5.79 9.58
CA CYS A 216 -7.79 5.74 8.39
C CYS A 216 -7.38 4.33 8.00
N PHE A 217 -7.08 3.49 8.99
CA PHE A 217 -6.49 2.18 8.79
C PHE A 217 -7.40 1.11 9.36
N LEU A 218 -7.58 0.03 8.61
CA LEU A 218 -8.31 -1.18 9.00
C LEU A 218 -7.36 -2.34 9.33
N PHE A 219 -6.14 -2.27 8.79
CA PHE A 219 -5.07 -3.24 8.99
C PHE A 219 -3.80 -2.52 9.40
N ALA A 220 -2.89 -3.23 10.06
CA ALA A 220 -1.55 -2.74 10.35
C ALA A 220 -0.49 -3.79 9.99
N ARG A 221 0.72 -3.31 9.68
CA ARG A 221 1.90 -4.14 9.40
C ARG A 221 3.20 -3.37 9.71
N LYS A 222 4.35 -4.00 9.91
CA LYS A 222 4.64 -5.44 9.84
C LYS A 222 4.71 -6.03 11.25
N PHE A 223 4.03 -7.13 11.53
CA PHE A 223 4.13 -7.80 12.83
C PHE A 223 5.01 -9.05 12.75
N THR A 224 5.76 -9.34 13.81
CA THR A 224 6.32 -10.69 14.02
C THR A 224 5.18 -11.68 14.28
N ARG A 225 5.41 -12.97 14.02
CA ARG A 225 4.42 -14.01 14.30
C ARG A 225 3.95 -14.00 15.76
N GLY A 226 4.89 -13.85 16.71
CA GLY A 226 4.56 -13.79 18.13
C GLY A 226 3.67 -12.61 18.49
N ALA A 227 4.00 -11.41 17.98
CA ALA A 227 3.20 -10.21 18.18
C ALA A 227 1.80 -10.35 17.58
N ALA A 228 1.70 -10.83 16.34
CA ALA A 228 0.42 -11.02 15.65
C ALA A 228 -0.48 -12.02 16.39
N MET A 229 0.06 -13.18 16.79
CA MET A 229 -0.70 -14.18 17.52
C MET A 229 -1.20 -13.64 18.86
N ARG A 230 -0.36 -12.90 19.59
CA ARG A 230 -0.73 -12.27 20.85
C ARG A 230 -1.91 -11.31 20.69
N LEU A 231 -1.84 -10.41 19.69
CA LEU A 231 -2.92 -9.45 19.41
C LEU A 231 -4.24 -10.14 19.06
N LEU A 232 -4.18 -11.22 18.29
CA LEU A 232 -5.36 -11.99 17.88
C LEU A 232 -5.93 -12.82 19.04
N SER A 233 -5.10 -13.36 19.94
CA SER A 233 -5.57 -14.18 21.06
C SER A 233 -6.07 -13.38 22.26
N GLU A 234 -5.50 -12.19 22.49
CA GLU A 234 -5.86 -11.33 23.64
C GLU A 234 -7.12 -10.48 23.37
N GLY A 235 -7.77 -10.62 22.21
CA GLY A 235 -9.00 -9.88 21.88
C GLY A 235 -8.80 -8.37 21.74
N LEU A 236 -7.56 -7.89 21.59
CA LEU A 236 -7.23 -6.45 21.49
C LEU A 236 -7.76 -5.79 20.21
N VAL A 237 -8.26 -6.61 19.29
CA VAL A 237 -8.94 -6.21 18.05
C VAL A 237 -10.46 -6.08 18.23
N GLU A 238 -11.04 -6.59 19.33
CA GLU A 238 -12.50 -6.79 19.49
C GLU A 238 -13.25 -5.63 20.18
N SER A 239 -12.57 -4.61 20.67
CA SER A 239 -13.22 -3.51 21.38
C SER A 239 -13.63 -2.36 20.44
N SER A 240 -14.68 -2.57 19.65
CA SER A 240 -15.58 -1.46 19.31
C SER A 240 -16.93 -1.72 19.94
N THR A 241 -17.19 -1.09 21.09
CA THR A 241 -18.55 -0.94 21.58
C THR A 241 -19.31 -0.10 20.55
N ASP A 242 -20.07 -0.79 19.71
CA ASP A 242 -21.00 -0.22 18.73
C ASP A 242 -22.11 0.50 19.53
N THR A 243 -21.81 1.72 20.01
CA THR A 243 -22.84 2.64 20.50
C THR A 243 -23.46 3.26 19.26
N THR A 244 -24.49 2.59 18.73
CA THR A 244 -25.54 3.18 17.89
C THR A 244 -25.07 4.21 16.86
N THR A 245 -24.67 3.76 15.68
CA THR A 245 -24.99 4.52 14.47
C THR A 245 -25.29 3.54 13.35
N THR A 246 -26.58 3.32 13.11
CA THR A 246 -27.07 2.88 11.80
C THR A 246 -26.50 3.81 10.74
N PHE A 247 -25.70 3.25 9.84
CA PHE A 247 -25.20 3.92 8.64
C PHE A 247 -26.33 4.17 7.65
#